data_AF-A0A482YD04-F1
#
_entry.id   AF-A0A482YD04-F1
#
_cell.length_a   1.000
_cell.length_b   1.000
_cell.length_c   1.000
_cell.angle_alpha   90.00
_cell.angle_beta   90.00
_cell.angle_gamma   90.00
#
_symmetry.space_group_name_H-M   'P 1'
#
loop_
_entity.id
_entity.type
_entity.pdbx_description
1 polymer ?
#
loop_
_entity_poly.entity_id
_entity_poly.type
_entity_poly.pdbx_seq_one_letter_code
_entity_poly.pdbx_strand_id
1 'polypeptide(L)'
;MNRSLLYHVSQMVVGGGLVMIAVSNFLSGNPDGVRLSISSVLMIVGGVGVLIGNGYHVLTGNVDRVELGPVSIWLSVVAAILILLAGVLQLLLLLG
;
A
#
# COMPACT_ATOMS: atom_id res chain seq x y z
N MET A 1 -16.12 -12.24 11.51
CA MET A 1 -15.29 -11.12 11.01
C MET A 1 -15.62 -10.91 9.54
N ASN A 2 -15.96 -9.68 9.11
CA ASN A 2 -16.39 -9.42 7.73
C ASN A 2 -15.17 -9.52 6.78
N ARG A 3 -15.11 -10.59 6.00
CA ARG A 3 -13.95 -10.96 5.18
C ARG A 3 -13.63 -9.92 4.11
N SER A 4 -14.66 -9.27 3.60
CA SER A 4 -14.53 -8.21 2.61
C SER A 4 -13.87 -6.96 3.22
N LEU A 5 -14.29 -6.56 4.43
CA LEU A 5 -13.67 -5.45 5.16
C LEU A 5 -12.19 -5.71 5.45
N LEU A 6 -11.83 -6.94 5.85
CA LEU A 6 -10.44 -7.33 6.09
C LEU A 6 -9.57 -7.17 4.83
N TYR A 7 -10.10 -7.58 3.67
CA TYR A 7 -9.40 -7.44 2.40
C TYR A 7 -9.17 -5.97 2.04
N HIS A 8 -10.22 -5.14 2.06
CA HIS A 8 -10.10 -3.74 1.67
C HIS A 8 -9.20 -2.93 2.61
N VAL A 9 -9.27 -3.17 3.93
CA VAL A 9 -8.35 -2.53 4.88
C VAL A 9 -6.90 -2.98 4.64
N SER A 10 -6.68 -4.26 4.37
CA SER A 10 -5.33 -4.77 4.07
C SER A 10 -4.77 -4.14 2.78
N GLN A 11 -5.61 -4.01 1.75
CA GLN A 11 -5.27 -3.30 0.52
C GLN A 11 -4.90 -1.83 0.79
N MET A 12 -5.65 -1.13 1.66
CA MET A 12 -5.33 0.25 2.02
C MET A 12 -3.96 0.37 2.69
N VAL A 13 -3.58 -0.58 3.55
CA VAL A 13 -2.23 -0.63 4.15
C VAL A 13 -1.16 -0.82 3.06
N VAL A 14 -1.38 -1.71 2.10
CA VAL A 14 -0.46 -1.92 0.97
C VAL A 14 -0.33 -0.64 0.14
N GLY A 15 -1.45 -0.02 -0.23
CA GLY A 15 -1.47 1.21 -1.01
C GLY A 15 -0.75 2.36 -0.31
N GLY A 16 -1.00 2.54 1.00
CA GLY A 16 -0.29 3.53 1.82
C GLY A 16 1.21 3.28 1.90
N GLY A 17 1.63 2.02 2.11
CA GLY A 17 3.05 1.66 2.14
C GLY A 17 3.76 1.91 0.82
N LEU A 18 3.13 1.59 -0.32
CA LEU A 18 3.68 1.87 -1.64
C LEU A 18 3.91 3.38 -1.86
N VAL A 19 2.94 4.22 -1.47
CA VAL A 19 3.08 5.68 -1.53
C VAL A 19 4.24 6.14 -0.66
N MET A 20 4.33 5.68 0.58
CA MET A 20 5.39 6.08 1.52
C MET A 20 6.79 5.69 1.00
N ILE A 21 6.95 4.47 0.46
CA ILE A 21 8.22 4.04 -0.14
C ILE A 21 8.60 4.94 -1.31
N ALA A 22 7.62 5.24 -2.19
CA ALA A 22 7.88 6.05 -3.36
C ALA A 22 8.23 7.51 -3.02
N VAL A 23 7.59 8.08 -1.98
CA VAL A 23 7.93 9.41 -1.44
C VAL A 23 9.32 9.39 -0.82
N SER A 24 9.68 8.36 -0.06
CA SER A 24 11.04 8.23 0.50
C SER A 24 12.11 8.16 -0.60
N ASN A 25 11.83 7.43 -1.70
CA ASN A 25 12.72 7.37 -2.86
C ASN A 25 12.86 8.73 -3.56
N PHE A 26 11.79 9.54 -3.56
CA PHE A 26 11.83 10.89 -4.10
C PHE A 26 12.67 11.83 -3.22
N LEU A 27 12.48 11.79 -1.90
CA LEU A 27 13.20 12.63 -0.94
C LEU A 27 14.68 12.27 -0.80
N SER A 28 15.04 11.00 -1.02
CA SER A 28 16.42 10.52 -0.97
C SER A 28 17.23 10.79 -2.25
N GLY A 29 16.61 11.42 -3.27
CA GLY A 29 17.27 11.73 -4.55
C GLY A 29 18.30 12.86 -4.42
N ASN A 30 19.53 12.61 -4.87
CA ASN A 30 20.67 13.54 -4.84
C ASN A 30 20.35 14.91 -5.49
N PRO A 31 20.95 16.03 -5.03
CA PRO A 31 20.69 17.37 -5.55
C PRO A 31 21.15 17.63 -7.00
N ASP A 32 21.93 16.73 -7.60
CA ASP A 32 22.47 16.89 -8.97
C ASP A 32 21.53 16.43 -10.10
N GLY A 33 20.30 16.07 -9.76
CA GLY A 33 19.28 15.78 -10.77
C GLY A 33 18.24 14.82 -10.23
N VAL A 34 17.07 15.36 -9.91
CA VAL A 34 15.87 14.60 -9.57
C VAL A 34 15.46 13.75 -10.78
N ARG A 35 16.09 12.59 -10.96
CA ARG A 35 15.56 11.54 -11.82
C ARG A 35 14.49 10.82 -11.03
N LEU A 36 13.28 11.39 -11.03
CA LEU A 36 12.06 10.67 -10.66
C LEU A 36 12.06 9.36 -11.44
N SER A 37 12.39 8.26 -10.75
CA SER A 37 12.32 6.93 -11.36
C SER A 37 10.86 6.68 -11.74
N ILE A 38 10.64 6.24 -12.99
CA ILE A 38 9.32 5.84 -13.49
C ILE A 38 8.67 4.86 -12.50
N SER A 39 9.46 3.99 -11.87
CA SER A 39 9.01 3.08 -10.81
C SER A 39 8.37 3.82 -9.63
N SER A 40 9.01 4.86 -9.08
CA SER A 40 8.46 5.65 -7.98
C SER A 40 7.15 6.32 -8.36
N VAL A 41 7.04 6.85 -9.58
CA VAL A 41 5.80 7.46 -10.07
C VAL A 41 4.68 6.42 -10.15
N LEU A 42 4.96 5.25 -10.72
CA LEU A 42 3.98 4.15 -10.79
C LEU A 42 3.56 3.67 -9.41
N MET A 43 4.49 3.61 -8.44
CA MET A 43 4.17 3.24 -7.07
C MET A 43 3.25 4.26 -6.39
N ILE A 44 3.44 5.56 -6.62
CA ILE A 44 2.53 6.60 -6.11
C ILE A 44 1.15 6.44 -6.75
N VAL A 45 1.08 6.40 -8.08
CA VAL A 45 -0.20 6.30 -8.80
C VAL A 45 -0.95 5.02 -8.43
N GLY A 46 -0.25 3.88 -8.41
CA GLY A 46 -0.81 2.60 -8.01
C GLY A 46 -1.27 2.59 -6.55
N GLY A 47 -0.44 3.08 -5.62
CA GLY A 47 -0.77 3.14 -4.19
C GLY A 47 -1.95 4.06 -3.90
N VAL A 48 -2.01 5.24 -4.53
CA VAL A 48 -3.15 6.17 -4.43
C VAL A 48 -4.41 5.55 -5.04
N GLY A 49 -4.31 4.90 -6.20
CA GLY A 49 -5.43 4.19 -6.82
C GLY A 49 -6.01 3.10 -5.92
N VAL A 50 -5.15 2.32 -5.26
CA VAL A 50 -5.54 1.32 -4.26
C VAL A 50 -6.22 1.97 -3.05
N LEU A 51 -5.69 3.07 -2.53
CA LEU A 51 -6.29 3.79 -1.39
C LEU A 51 -7.68 4.34 -1.73
N ILE A 52 -7.84 5.01 -2.87
CA ILE A 52 -9.12 5.60 -3.29
C ILE A 52 -10.13 4.50 -3.59
N GLY A 53 -9.76 3.47 -4.35
CA GLY A 53 -10.66 2.38 -4.74
C GLY A 53 -11.20 1.60 -3.55
N ASN A 54 -10.32 1.26 -2.61
CA ASN A 54 -10.70 0.54 -1.40
C ASN A 54 -11.40 1.45 -0.38
N GLY A 55 -10.94 2.70 -0.22
CA GLY A 55 -11.57 3.69 0.64
C GLY A 55 -13.03 3.96 0.23
N TYR A 56 -13.29 4.09 -1.08
CA TYR A 56 -14.66 4.24 -1.59
C TYR A 56 -15.55 3.03 -1.22
N HIS A 57 -15.06 1.80 -1.39
CA HIS A 57 -15.80 0.58 -1.04
C HIS A 57 -16.11 0.50 0.47
N VAL A 58 -15.18 0.88 1.33
CA VAL A 58 -15.38 0.90 2.78
C VAL A 58 -16.36 1.99 3.19
N LEU A 59 -16.22 3.21 2.66
CA LEU A 59 -17.06 4.36 3.03
C LEU A 59 -18.50 4.26 2.53
N THR A 60 -18.73 3.63 1.38
CA THR A 60 -20.07 3.44 0.81
C THR A 60 -20.78 2.18 1.29
N GLY A 61 -20.13 1.37 2.16
CA GLY A 61 -20.71 0.12 2.65
C GLY A 61 -20.93 -0.93 1.55
N ASN A 62 -20.36 -0.73 0.35
CA ASN A 62 -20.49 -1.65 -0.78
C ASN A 62 -19.62 -2.92 -0.64
N VAL A 63 -19.06 -3.13 0.56
CA VAL A 63 -18.23 -4.27 0.96
C VAL A 63 -18.95 -5.62 0.77
N ASP A 64 -20.27 -5.65 0.87
CA ASP A 64 -21.06 -6.89 0.78
C ASP A 64 -21.25 -7.41 -0.66
N ARG A 65 -20.85 -6.67 -1.69
CA ARG A 65 -21.03 -7.06 -3.11
C ARG A 65 -19.83 -7.77 -3.73
N VAL A 66 -18.72 -7.89 -3.02
CA VAL A 66 -17.50 -8.48 -3.57
C VAL A 66 -17.35 -9.91 -3.06
N GLU A 67 -17.70 -10.89 -3.89
CA GLU A 67 -17.37 -12.31 -3.65
C GLU A 67 -15.87 -12.52 -3.81
N LEU A 68 -15.12 -12.20 -2.76
CA LEU A 68 -13.67 -12.41 -2.73
C LEU A 68 -13.36 -13.87 -2.41
N GLY A 69 -12.67 -14.53 -3.33
CA GLY A 69 -12.10 -15.85 -3.10
C GLY A 69 -11.17 -15.86 -1.88
N PRO A 70 -11.11 -16.97 -1.12
CA PRO A 70 -10.28 -17.07 0.09
C PRO A 70 -8.81 -16.71 -0.14
N VAL A 71 -8.27 -17.09 -1.30
CA VAL A 71 -6.88 -16.86 -1.68
C VAL A 71 -6.57 -15.36 -1.83
N SER A 72 -7.45 -14.58 -2.45
CA SER A 72 -7.26 -13.15 -2.66
C SER A 72 -7.21 -12.37 -1.34
N ILE A 73 -8.00 -12.79 -0.36
CA ILE A 73 -8.02 -12.21 0.99
C ILE A 73 -6.66 -12.44 1.66
N TRP A 74 -6.22 -13.69 1.70
CA TRP A 74 -4.96 -14.05 2.35
C TRP A 74 -3.74 -13.42 1.66
N LEU A 75 -3.74 -13.37 0.33
CA LEU A 75 -2.67 -12.70 -0.43
C LEU A 75 -2.58 -11.22 -0.05
N SER A 76 -3.72 -10.53 0.09
CA SER A 76 -3.73 -9.13 0.49
C SER A 76 -3.24 -8.91 1.92
N VAL A 77 -3.58 -9.82 2.84
CA VAL A 77 -3.09 -9.78 4.22
C VAL A 77 -1.58 -10.00 4.26
N VAL A 78 -1.08 -10.99 3.53
CA VAL A 78 0.37 -11.26 3.43
C VAL A 78 1.11 -10.06 2.84
N ALA A 79 0.58 -9.45 1.78
CA ALA A 79 1.17 -8.24 1.20
C ALA A 79 1.23 -7.09 2.21
N ALA A 80 0.18 -6.87 3.00
CA ALA A 80 0.15 -5.84 4.04
C ALA A 80 1.21 -6.10 5.13
N ILE A 81 1.36 -7.36 5.55
CA ILE A 81 2.38 -7.77 6.53
C ILE A 81 3.79 -7.50 5.98
N LEU A 82 4.06 -7.87 4.72
CA LEU A 82 5.36 -7.66 4.10
C LEU A 82 5.70 -6.17 3.97
N ILE A 83 4.74 -5.34 3.59
CA ILE A 83 4.89 -3.87 3.54
C ILE A 83 5.19 -3.31 4.94
N LEU A 84 4.48 -3.75 5.98
CA LEU A 84 4.73 -3.33 7.35
C LEU A 84 6.12 -3.75 7.82
N LEU A 85 6.53 -4.99 7.56
CA LEU A 85 7.86 -5.50 7.91
C LEU A 85 8.96 -4.71 7.20
N ALA A 86 8.78 -4.38 5.92
CA ALA A 86 9.72 -3.54 5.17
C ALA A 86 9.84 -2.15 5.82
N GLY A 87 8.72 -1.54 6.21
CA GLY A 87 8.71 -0.26 6.92
C GLY A 87 9.42 -0.31 8.27
N VAL A 88 9.17 -1.36 9.07
CA VAL A 88 9.82 -1.55 10.38
C VAL A 88 11.33 -1.76 10.21
N LEU A 89 11.74 -2.58 9.24
CA LEU A 89 13.16 -2.82 8.97
C LEU A 89 13.87 -1.52 8.55
N GLN A 90 13.24 -0.72 7.69
CA GLN A 90 13.77 0.58 7.28
C GLN A 90 13.91 1.54 8.48
N LEU A 91 12.94 1.55 9.40
CA LEU A 91 13.00 2.38 10.61
C LEU A 91 14.13 1.92 11.55
N LEU A 92 14.30 0.61 11.74
CA LEU A 92 15.37 0.05 12.57
C LEU A 92 16.76 0.42 12.02
N LEU A 93 16.94 0.36 10.69
CA LEU A 93 18.18 0.77 10.03
C LEU A 93 18.48 2.27 10.16
N LEU A 94 17.46 3.11 10.36
CA LEU A 94 17.63 4.55 10.59
C LEU A 94 18.00 4.89 12.04
N LEU A 95 17.65 4.02 13.00
CA LEU A 95 17.79 4.27 14.43
C LEU A 95 18.99 3.56 15.07
N GLY A 96 19.58 2.57 14.40
CA GLY A 96 20.78 1.84 14.83
C GLY A 96 22.04 2.39 14.19
#